data_AF-A0A9X6NYH4-F1
#
_entry.id   AF-A0A9X6NYH4-F1
#
_cell.length_a   1.000
_cell.length_b   1.000
_cell.length_c   1.000
_cell.angle_alpha   90.00
_cell.angle_beta   90.00
_cell.angle_gamma   90.00
#
_symmetry.space_group_name_H-M   'P 1'
#
loop_
_entity.id
_entity.type
_entity.pdbx_description
1 polymer ?
#
loop_
_entity_poly.entity_id
_entity_poly.type
_entity_poly.pdbx_seq_one_letter_code
_entity_poly.pdbx_strand_id
1 'polypeptide(L)' 'MNPFNPAFGDVPKIFLDRSKQINTVIKGLEEPISPYQITFVYDLRGSGKTTFLSDISNQMSKKITGL' A
#
# COMPACT_ATOMS: atom_id res chain seq x y z
N MET A 1 -13.76 13.50 -13.64
CA MET A 1 -14.13 12.68 -12.46
C MET A 1 -13.66 13.41 -11.21
N ASN A 2 -14.51 13.58 -10.21
CA ASN A 2 -14.19 14.31 -8.98
C ASN A 2 -13.33 13.42 -8.05
N PRO A 3 -12.10 13.82 -7.68
CA PRO A 3 -11.23 13.02 -6.81
C PRO A 3 -11.72 12.91 -5.35
N PHE A 4 -12.72 13.69 -4.96
CA PHE A 4 -13.31 13.68 -3.61
C PHE A 4 -14.56 12.80 -3.49
N ASN A 5 -14.96 12.13 -4.57
CA ASN A 5 -16.06 11.17 -4.54
C ASN A 5 -15.57 9.77 -4.95
N PRO A 6 -14.88 9.05 -4.04
CA PRO A 6 -14.32 7.75 -4.36
C PRO A 6 -15.42 6.70 -4.53
N ALA A 7 -15.39 5.97 -5.63
CA ALA A 7 -16.14 4.73 -5.82
C ALA A 7 -15.37 3.52 -5.26
N PHE A 8 -16.07 2.40 -5.10
CA PHE A 8 -15.41 1.15 -4.72
C PHE A 8 -14.40 0.73 -5.80
N GLY A 9 -13.15 0.48 -5.39
CA GLY A 9 -12.06 0.14 -6.30
C GLY A 9 -11.29 1.35 -6.86
N ASP A 10 -11.73 2.58 -6.57
CA ASP A 10 -10.97 3.76 -6.98
C ASP A 10 -9.65 3.83 -6.23
N VAL A 11 -8.56 3.89 -7.00
CA VAL A 11 -7.21 4.12 -6.48
C VAL A 11 -6.89 5.62 -6.62
N PRO A 12 -6.61 6.33 -5.51
CA PRO A 12 -6.13 7.69 -5.53
C PRO A 12 -4.88 7.82 -6.40
N LYS A 13 -4.82 8.92 -7.14
CA LYS A 13 -3.64 9.25 -7.94
C LYS A 13 -2.48 9.79 -7.10
N ILE A 14 -2.78 10.28 -5.89
CA ILE A 14 -1.82 10.90 -4.98
C ILE A 14 -2.04 10.33 -3.59
N PHE A 15 -0.94 9.92 -2.94
CA PHE A 15 -0.91 9.48 -1.56
C PHE A 15 -0.13 10.50 -0.74
N LEU A 16 -0.75 11.05 0.30
CA LEU A 16 -0.14 12.06 1.17
C LEU A 16 0.68 11.37 2.28
N ASP A 17 1.97 11.71 2.37
CA ASP A 17 2.89 11.30 3.45
C ASP A 17 2.88 9.79 3.81
N ARG A 18 2.87 8.93 2.78
CA ARG A 18 2.85 7.46 2.96
C ARG A 18 4.14 6.75 2.57
N SER A 19 5.07 7.48 1.98
CA SER A 19 6.29 6.92 1.38
C SER A 19 7.12 6.16 2.42
N LYS A 20 7.20 6.68 3.65
CA LYS A 20 7.97 6.04 4.72
C LYS A 20 7.36 4.71 5.14
N GLN A 21 6.07 4.67 5.44
CA GLN A 21 5.37 3.48 5.91
C GLN A 21 5.37 2.39 4.84
N ILE A 22 5.11 2.75 3.58
CA ILE A 22 5.13 1.81 2.46
C ILE A 22 6.53 1.21 2.29
N ASN A 23 7.56 2.05 2.26
CA ASN A 23 8.94 1.58 2.11
C ASN A 23 9.37 0.67 3.26
N THR A 24 8.95 0.95 4.50
CA THR A 24 9.24 0.08 5.65
C THR A 24 8.63 -1.31 5.45
N VAL A 25 7.34 -1.37 5.07
CA VAL A 25 6.65 -2.65 4.87
C VAL A 25 7.25 -3.42 3.70
N ILE A 26 7.49 -2.77 2.56
CA ILE A 26 8.09 -3.41 1.38
C ILE A 26 9.47 -3.98 1.72
N LYS A 27 10.34 -3.20 2.36
CA LYS A 27 11.68 -3.67 2.75
C LYS A 27 11.61 -4.90 3.65
N GLY A 28 10.76 -4.87 4.66
CA GLY A 28 10.66 -6.03 5.55
C GLY A 28 9.99 -7.25 4.89
N LEU A 29 9.11 -7.07 3.90
CA LEU A 29 8.55 -8.18 3.11
C LEU A 29 9.58 -8.83 2.17
N GLU A 30 10.64 -8.11 1.80
CA GLU A 30 11.73 -8.61 0.94
C GLU A 30 12.80 -9.39 1.71
N GLU A 31 12.81 -9.32 3.04
CA GLU A 31 13.75 -10.06 3.86
C GLU A 31 13.51 -11.58 3.74
N PRO A 32 14.56 -12.40 3.48
CA PRO A 32 14.43 -13.86 3.37
C PRO A 32 13.78 -14.53 4.58
N ILE A 33 14.00 -13.94 5.77
CA ILE A 33 13.30 -14.27 7.02
C ILE A 33 12.55 -13.01 7.46
N SER A 34 11.41 -12.78 6.81
CA SER A 34 10.63 -11.57 7.00
C SER A 34 9.94 -11.51 8.37
N PRO A 35 10.10 -10.40 9.13
CA PRO A 35 9.30 -10.16 10.33
C PRO A 35 7.84 -9.79 10.01
N TYR A 36 7.48 -9.63 8.73
CA TYR A 36 6.19 -9.12 8.27
C TYR A 36 5.34 -10.15 7.52
N GLN A 37 5.64 -11.45 7.65
CA GLN A 37 4.81 -12.53 7.09
C GLN A 37 3.32 -12.39 7.44
N ILE A 38 3.03 -11.89 8.65
CA ILE A 38 1.68 -11.51 9.08
C ILE A 38 1.74 -10.07 9.58
N THR A 39 1.02 -9.18 8.92
CA THR A 39 0.93 -7.75 9.30
C THR A 39 -0.54 -7.35 9.44
N PHE A 40 -0.88 -6.75 10.58
CA PHE A 40 -2.21 -6.19 10.82
C PHE A 40 -2.22 -4.68 10.54
N VAL A 41 -3.10 -4.24 9.65
CA VAL A 41 -3.29 -2.81 9.33
C VAL A 41 -4.64 -2.35 9.91
N TYR A 42 -4.61 -1.54 10.97
CA TYR A 42 -5.79 -1.08 11.70
C TYR A 42 -5.78 0.43 11.88
N ASP A 43 -6.97 1.06 11.78
CA ASP A 43 -7.19 2.52 11.88
C ASP A 43 -8.71 2.82 11.72
N LEU A 44 -9.14 4.08 11.83
CA LEU A 44 -10.50 4.57 11.62
C LEU A 44 -11.02 4.34 10.18
N ARG A 45 -12.34 4.23 10.01
CA ARG A 45 -12.97 4.12 8.67
C ARG A 45 -12.60 5.35 7.82
N GLY A 46 -12.27 5.11 6.55
CA GLY A 46 -11.92 6.18 5.62
C GLY A 46 -10.47 6.65 5.70
N SER A 47 -9.64 6.13 6.61
CA SER A 47 -8.22 6.50 6.69
C SER A 47 -7.34 5.93 5.57
N GLY A 48 -7.92 5.21 4.60
CA GLY A 48 -7.20 4.71 3.44
C GLY A 48 -6.42 3.41 3.67
N LYS A 49 -6.86 2.54 4.58
CA LYS A 49 -6.25 1.20 4.80
C LYS A 49 -6.25 0.33 3.54
N THR A 50 -7.41 0.20 2.87
CA THR A 50 -7.51 -0.58 1.63
C THR A 50 -6.58 -0.03 0.57
N THR A 51 -6.53 1.30 0.44
CA THR A 51 -5.67 1.97 -0.52
C THR A 51 -4.19 1.79 -0.22
N PHE A 52 -3.80 1.77 1.06
CA PHE A 52 -2.43 1.46 1.48
C PHE A 52 -2.01 0.05 1.05
N LEU A 53 -2.87 -0.95 1.26
CA LEU A 53 -2.61 -2.32 0.82
C LEU A 53 -2.53 -2.44 -0.71
N SER A 54 -3.40 -1.72 -1.44
CA SER A 54 -3.35 -1.66 -2.90
C SER A 54 -2.05 -1.06 -3.41
N ASP A 55 -1.52 -0.02 -2.75
CA ASP A 55 -0.25 0.62 -3.15
C ASP A 55 0.95 -0.32 -2.90
N ILE A 56 1.02 -0.97 -1.73
CA ILE A 56 2.03 -2.00 -1.46
C ILE A 56 2.00 -3.10 -2.53
N SER A 57 0.81 -3.63 -2.82
CA SER A 57 0.64 -4.67 -3.85
C SER A 57 1.17 -4.21 -5.21
N ASN A 58 0.77 -3.01 -5.65
CA ASN A 58 1.21 -2.44 -6.93
C ASN A 58 2.73 -2.25 -6.99
N GLN A 59 3.36 -1.76 -5.91
CA GLN A 59 4.81 -1.55 -5.87
C GLN A 59 5.58 -2.88 -5.89
N MET A 60 5.10 -3.89 -5.15
CA MET A 60 5.68 -5.24 -5.20
C MET A 60 5.52 -5.88 -6.58
N SER A 61 4.35 -5.77 -7.21
CA SER A 61 4.13 -6.30 -8.57
C SER A 61 5.05 -5.63 -9.59
N LYS A 62 5.20 -4.30 -9.55
CA LYS A 62 6.13 -3.57 -10.44
C LYS A 62 7.58 -4.05 -10.29
N LYS A 63 7.99 -4.41 -9.07
CA LYS A 63 9.34 -4.90 -8.80
C LYS A 63 9.56 -6.32 -9.35
N ILE A 64 8.53 -7.17 -9.30
CA ILE A 64 8.56 -8.54 -9.84
C ILE A 64 8.56 -8.54 -11.38
N THR A 65 7.82 -7.62 -12.02
CA THR A 65 7.76 -7.52 -13.49
C THR A 65 8.95 -6.76 -14.10
N GLY A 66 9.91 -6.32 -13.30
CA GLY A 66 11.15 -5.65 -13.74
C GLY A 66 12.19 -6.57 -14.39
N LEU A 67 11.75 -7.46 -15.30
CA LEU A 67 12.55 -8.01 -16.40
C LEU A 67 12.48 -7.07 -17.60
#